data_AF-A0A519DPH8-F1
#
_entry.id   AF-A0A519DPH8-F1
#
_cell.length_a   1.000
_cell.length_b   1.000
_cell.length_c   1.000
_cell.angle_alpha   90.00
_cell.angle_beta   90.00
_cell.angle_gamma   90.00
#
_symmetry.space_group_name_H-M   'P 1'
#
loop_
_entity.id
_entity.type
_entity.pdbx_description
1 polymer ?
#
loop_
_entity_poly.entity_id
_entity_poly.type
_entity_poly.pdbx_seq_one_letter_code
_entity_poly.pdbx_strand_id
1 'polypeptide(L)'
;MDEAVSALAARLGRRLKGVEGTISCAESCTGGLLSSTLTDLSGASAWYRQSWITYTNEAKHRHLGVGVEMLAEHGAVSSDVAMAMAKGARERAGTTFAISITGIAGPKADETNKPIGIVYVGVSTEEGERTKQARFGGSRQENKESFVAFALQFAIRQWDLMRDKDAKMEAEDVQKREATRVIEEEKRLKRLIAEAKAKASAPWQEQVWDRPVKADRDIGGDVEWEK
;
A
#
# COMPACT_ATOMS: atom_id res chain seq x y z
N MET A 1 -11.28 13.05 27.68
CA MET A 1 -10.30 12.22 26.96
C MET A 1 -8.93 12.87 27.14
N ASP A 2 -7.89 12.09 27.41
CA ASP A 2 -6.53 12.61 27.55
C ASP A 2 -6.13 13.40 26.29
N GLU A 3 -5.65 14.62 26.48
CA GLU A 3 -5.22 15.53 25.41
C GLU A 3 -4.12 14.91 24.54
N ALA A 4 -3.24 14.11 25.13
CA ALA A 4 -2.18 13.41 24.41
C ALA A 4 -2.74 12.36 23.44
N VAL A 5 -3.80 11.65 23.83
CA VAL A 5 -4.48 10.65 22.98
C VAL A 5 -5.19 11.33 21.82
N SER A 6 -5.89 12.43 22.09
CA SER A 6 -6.52 13.26 21.05
C SER A 6 -5.51 13.80 20.04
N ALA A 7 -4.33 14.24 20.50
CA ALA A 7 -3.26 14.72 19.63
C ALA A 7 -2.71 13.62 18.70
N LEU A 8 -2.55 12.39 19.21
CA LEU A 8 -2.15 11.24 18.40
C LEU A 8 -3.21 10.90 17.34
N ALA A 9 -4.48 10.88 17.72
CA ALA A 9 -5.59 10.63 16.81
C ALA A 9 -5.62 11.67 15.69
N ALA A 10 -5.51 12.96 16.04
CA ALA A 10 -5.47 14.05 15.07
C ALA A 10 -4.27 13.92 14.11
N ARG A 11 -3.10 13.49 14.63
CA ARG A 11 -1.91 13.26 13.82
C ARG A 11 -2.10 12.11 12.82
N LEU A 12 -2.76 11.01 13.22
CA LEU A 12 -3.12 9.92 12.31
C LEU A 12 -4.14 10.35 11.27
N GLY A 13 -5.21 11.05 11.69
CA GLY A 13 -6.25 11.55 10.78
C GLY A 13 -5.69 12.50 9.70
N ARG A 14 -4.75 13.39 10.06
CA ARG A 14 -4.06 14.26 9.08
C ARG A 14 -3.28 13.48 8.03
N ARG A 15 -2.60 12.41 8.42
CA ARG A 15 -1.85 11.55 7.50
C ARG A 15 -2.75 10.84 6.49
N LEU A 16 -3.83 10.25 6.99
CA LEU A 16 -4.82 9.57 6.15
C LEU A 16 -5.44 10.56 5.17
N LYS A 17 -5.88 11.74 5.65
CA LYS A 17 -6.46 12.79 4.80
C LYS A 17 -5.50 13.27 3.70
N GLY A 18 -4.20 13.32 3.97
CA GLY A 18 -3.20 13.79 3.01
C GLY A 18 -3.05 12.92 1.75
N VAL A 19 -3.56 11.68 1.78
CA VAL A 19 -3.46 10.73 0.66
C VAL A 19 -4.79 10.01 0.38
N GLU A 20 -5.90 10.60 0.82
CA GLU A 20 -7.25 9.99 0.73
C GLU A 20 -7.34 8.58 1.34
N GLY A 21 -6.45 8.28 2.28
CA GLY A 21 -6.41 7.02 3.00
C GLY A 21 -7.63 6.84 3.90
N THR A 22 -8.02 5.59 4.10
CA THR A 22 -9.17 5.23 4.92
C THR A 22 -8.80 4.23 6.00
N ILE A 23 -9.50 4.29 7.13
CA ILE A 23 -9.22 3.44 8.28
C ILE A 23 -10.48 2.73 8.78
N SER A 24 -10.28 1.50 9.21
CA SER A 24 -11.22 0.74 10.03
C SER A 24 -10.60 0.25 11.34
N CYS A 25 -11.43 -0.10 12.33
CA CYS A 25 -10.95 -0.54 13.64
C CYS A 25 -11.58 -1.85 14.11
N ALA A 26 -10.85 -2.63 14.90
CA ALA A 26 -11.34 -3.83 15.58
C ALA A 26 -10.94 -3.79 17.05
N GLU A 27 -11.90 -3.56 17.93
CA GLU A 27 -11.70 -3.42 19.36
C GLU A 27 -12.23 -4.62 20.14
N SER A 28 -11.55 -4.98 21.22
CA SER A 28 -12.06 -5.91 22.23
C SER A 28 -12.10 -5.22 23.60
N CYS A 29 -10.99 -5.20 24.33
CA CYS A 29 -10.94 -4.71 25.71
C CYS A 29 -11.12 -3.18 25.88
N THR A 30 -10.92 -2.40 24.82
CA THR A 30 -11.13 -0.95 24.79
C THR A 30 -12.59 -0.55 24.61
N GLY A 31 -13.44 -1.46 24.11
CA GLY A 31 -14.89 -1.31 24.10
C GLY A 31 -15.41 -0.10 23.32
N GLY A 32 -14.74 0.29 22.24
CA GLY A 32 -15.14 1.43 21.41
C GLY A 32 -14.39 2.72 21.72
N LEU A 33 -13.45 2.71 22.68
CA LEU A 33 -12.70 3.92 23.05
C LEU A 33 -11.83 4.43 21.88
N LEU A 34 -11.16 3.55 21.13
CA LEU A 34 -10.38 3.99 19.96
C LEU A 34 -11.31 4.60 18.90
N SER A 35 -12.45 3.95 18.65
CA SER A 35 -13.46 4.43 17.71
C SER A 35 -13.96 5.82 18.11
N SER A 36 -14.36 5.99 19.37
CA SER A 36 -14.81 7.27 19.93
C SER A 36 -13.74 8.36 19.74
N THR A 37 -12.50 8.06 20.12
CA THR A 37 -11.35 8.99 19.96
C THR A 37 -11.18 9.45 18.52
N LEU A 38 -11.29 8.54 17.56
CA LEU A 38 -11.12 8.87 16.14
C LEU A 38 -12.32 9.66 15.59
N THR A 39 -13.54 9.33 16.01
CA THR A 39 -14.77 9.99 15.55
C THR A 39 -15.03 11.34 16.21
N ASP A 40 -14.40 11.64 17.34
CA ASP A 40 -14.45 12.96 17.98
C ASP A 40 -13.73 14.04 17.14
N LEU A 41 -12.91 13.64 16.17
CA LEU A 41 -12.21 14.56 15.28
C LEU A 41 -13.14 15.10 14.18
N SER A 42 -13.15 16.41 14.00
CA SER A 42 -13.87 17.04 12.89
C SER A 42 -13.41 16.50 11.52
N GLY A 43 -14.38 16.17 10.67
CA GLY A 43 -14.12 15.61 9.34
C GLY A 43 -13.71 14.13 9.34
N ALA A 44 -13.90 13.40 10.45
CA ALA A 44 -13.63 11.96 10.53
C ALA A 44 -14.34 11.15 9.43
N SER A 45 -15.52 11.58 8.97
CA SER A 45 -16.28 10.93 7.90
C SER A 45 -15.53 10.79 6.56
N ALA A 46 -14.50 11.60 6.31
CA ALA A 46 -13.70 11.50 5.09
C ALA A 46 -12.78 10.26 5.07
N TRP A 47 -12.30 9.83 6.25
CA TRP A 47 -11.25 8.81 6.36
C TRP A 47 -11.60 7.65 7.30
N TYR A 48 -12.50 7.81 8.27
CA TYR A 48 -12.95 6.74 9.16
C TYR A 48 -14.18 6.04 8.58
N ARG A 49 -14.10 4.73 8.35
CA ARG A 49 -15.16 4.00 7.62
C ARG A 49 -16.01 3.11 8.49
N GLN A 50 -15.39 2.25 9.29
CA GLN A 50 -16.10 1.21 10.01
C GLN A 50 -15.31 0.71 11.21
N SER A 51 -16.01 0.23 12.24
CA SER A 51 -15.37 -0.44 13.36
C SER A 51 -16.21 -1.59 13.88
N TRP A 52 -15.52 -2.54 14.50
CA TRP A 52 -16.10 -3.71 15.15
C TRP A 52 -15.64 -3.79 16.59
N ILE A 53 -16.59 -3.91 17.50
CA ILE A 53 -16.31 -4.25 18.90
C ILE A 53 -16.60 -5.74 19.07
N THR A 54 -15.57 -6.58 19.06
CA THR A 54 -15.65 -8.04 19.06
C THR A 54 -15.12 -8.61 20.37
N TYR A 55 -15.91 -8.48 21.44
CA TYR A 55 -15.47 -8.86 22.79
C TYR A 55 -15.26 -10.38 22.95
N THR A 56 -16.11 -11.21 22.35
CA THR A 56 -16.05 -12.67 22.45
C THR A 56 -15.26 -13.32 21.30
N ASN A 57 -14.78 -14.55 21.50
CA ASN A 57 -14.13 -15.36 20.46
C ASN A 57 -15.07 -15.59 19.27
N GLU A 58 -16.34 -15.90 19.55
CA GLU A 58 -17.38 -16.05 18.54
C GLU A 58 -17.54 -14.78 17.69
N ALA A 59 -17.55 -13.60 18.31
CA ALA A 59 -17.66 -12.33 17.59
C ALA A 59 -16.43 -12.07 16.71
N LYS A 60 -15.21 -12.37 17.21
CA LYS A 60 -13.96 -12.27 16.44
C LYS A 60 -14.01 -13.17 15.20
N HIS A 61 -14.48 -14.41 15.37
CA HIS A 61 -14.65 -15.34 14.27
C HIS A 61 -15.70 -14.87 13.26
N ARG A 62 -16.93 -14.62 13.72
CA ARG A 62 -18.08 -14.26 12.87
C ARG A 62 -17.83 -12.98 12.08
N HIS A 63 -17.36 -11.94 12.74
CA HIS A 63 -17.33 -10.60 12.16
C HIS A 63 -15.98 -10.22 11.55
N LEU A 64 -14.89 -10.85 11.97
CA LEU A 64 -13.55 -10.52 11.49
C LEU A 64 -12.84 -11.73 10.83
N GLY A 65 -13.44 -12.92 10.83
CA GLY A 65 -12.86 -14.10 10.18
C GLY A 65 -11.64 -14.67 10.91
N VAL A 66 -11.48 -14.38 12.21
CA VAL A 66 -10.41 -14.99 13.00
C VAL A 66 -10.65 -16.50 13.11
N GLY A 67 -9.63 -17.31 12.80
CA GLY A 67 -9.73 -18.77 12.82
C GLY A 67 -10.07 -19.32 14.21
N VAL A 68 -10.94 -20.32 14.28
CA VAL A 68 -11.35 -20.92 15.56
C VAL A 68 -10.17 -21.66 16.19
N GLU A 69 -9.38 -22.33 15.36
CA GLU A 69 -8.16 -23.05 15.72
C GLU A 69 -7.13 -22.08 16.32
N MET A 70 -6.94 -20.91 15.68
CA MET A 70 -6.05 -19.85 16.18
C MET A 70 -6.48 -19.32 17.55
N LEU A 71 -7.80 -19.14 17.76
CA LEU A 71 -8.35 -18.71 19.04
C LEU A 71 -8.16 -19.77 20.13
N ALA A 72 -8.25 -21.06 19.76
CA ALA A 72 -8.02 -22.17 20.68
C ALA A 72 -6.54 -22.34 21.05
N GLU A 73 -5.63 -22.20 20.07
CA GLU A 73 -4.20 -22.42 20.27
C GLU A 73 -3.50 -21.26 20.99
N HIS A 74 -3.75 -20.02 20.55
CA HIS A 74 -3.01 -18.86 21.06
C HIS A 74 -3.80 -18.02 22.08
N GLY A 75 -5.10 -18.25 22.18
CA GLY A 75 -6.04 -17.44 22.95
C GLY A 75 -6.32 -16.08 22.31
N ALA A 76 -7.42 -15.45 22.76
CA ALA A 76 -7.92 -14.18 22.22
C ALA A 76 -6.94 -12.99 22.37
N VAL A 77 -6.05 -13.06 23.35
CA VAL A 77 -5.08 -12.00 23.68
C VAL A 77 -3.69 -12.43 23.19
N SER A 78 -3.46 -12.38 21.89
CA SER A 78 -2.23 -12.83 21.24
C SER A 78 -1.88 -11.98 20.02
N SER A 79 -0.64 -12.11 19.55
CA SER A 79 -0.18 -11.45 18.33
C SER A 79 -1.01 -11.90 17.11
N ASP A 80 -1.21 -13.21 16.95
CA ASP A 80 -1.88 -13.78 15.77
C ASP A 80 -3.34 -13.34 15.68
N VAL A 81 -4.04 -13.34 16.82
CA VAL A 81 -5.43 -12.85 16.87
C VAL A 81 -5.50 -11.35 16.62
N ALA A 82 -4.57 -10.55 17.16
CA ALA A 82 -4.54 -9.12 16.86
C ALA A 82 -4.32 -8.86 15.36
N MET A 83 -3.38 -9.58 14.73
CA MET A 83 -3.12 -9.50 13.29
C MET A 83 -4.36 -9.87 12.48
N ALA A 84 -4.98 -11.02 12.79
CA ALA A 84 -6.17 -11.52 12.10
C ALA A 84 -7.36 -10.56 12.25
N MET A 85 -7.56 -9.97 13.44
CA MET A 85 -8.58 -8.94 13.66
C MET A 85 -8.36 -7.70 12.79
N ALA A 86 -7.12 -7.21 12.71
CA ALA A 86 -6.80 -6.03 11.89
C ALA A 86 -7.00 -6.32 10.41
N LYS A 87 -6.51 -7.48 9.93
CA LYS A 87 -6.69 -7.94 8.54
C LYS A 87 -8.16 -8.06 8.17
N GLY A 88 -8.93 -8.77 9.00
CA GLY A 88 -10.37 -8.94 8.80
C GLY A 88 -11.13 -7.62 8.76
N ALA A 89 -10.76 -6.65 9.60
CA ALA A 89 -11.35 -5.33 9.59
C ALA A 89 -11.04 -4.56 8.29
N ARG A 90 -9.77 -4.58 7.85
CA ARG A 90 -9.32 -3.94 6.60
C ARG A 90 -10.09 -4.47 5.40
N GLU A 91 -10.11 -5.79 5.26
CA GLU A 91 -10.72 -6.47 4.11
C GLU A 91 -12.23 -6.27 4.05
N ARG A 92 -12.92 -6.32 5.19
CA ARG A 92 -14.38 -6.16 5.24
C ARG A 92 -14.83 -4.72 5.05
N ALA A 93 -14.04 -3.76 5.50
CA ALA A 93 -14.34 -2.33 5.32
C ALA A 93 -13.88 -1.81 3.94
N GLY A 94 -13.03 -2.54 3.23
CA GLY A 94 -12.38 -2.05 2.01
C GLY A 94 -11.50 -0.84 2.28
N THR A 95 -10.85 -0.78 3.44
CA THR A 95 -10.02 0.35 3.87
C THR A 95 -8.55 0.14 3.52
N THR A 96 -7.80 1.23 3.39
CA THR A 96 -6.35 1.15 3.13
C THR A 96 -5.56 0.78 4.40
N PHE A 97 -6.16 1.03 5.57
CA PHE A 97 -5.53 0.85 6.87
C PHE A 97 -6.53 0.26 7.88
N ALA A 98 -6.06 -0.61 8.78
CA ALA A 98 -6.85 -1.04 9.93
C ALA A 98 -6.02 -1.21 11.19
N ILE A 99 -6.63 -0.92 12.34
CA ILE A 99 -6.04 -1.11 13.67
C ILE A 99 -6.89 -2.10 14.46
N SER A 100 -6.27 -3.04 15.15
CA SER A 100 -6.95 -3.88 16.15
C SER A 100 -6.35 -3.74 17.54
N ILE A 101 -7.17 -3.97 18.56
CA ILE A 101 -6.75 -4.00 19.96
C ILE A 101 -7.38 -5.21 20.66
N THR A 102 -6.53 -6.09 21.21
CA THR A 102 -6.93 -7.17 22.11
C THR A 102 -6.00 -7.22 23.32
N GLY A 103 -6.53 -7.41 24.53
CA GLY A 103 -5.76 -7.23 25.76
C GLY A 103 -6.57 -7.51 27.01
N ILE A 104 -5.89 -7.48 28.17
CA ILE A 104 -6.48 -7.69 29.49
C ILE A 104 -6.40 -6.37 30.25
N ALA A 105 -7.46 -5.57 30.22
CA ALA A 105 -7.47 -4.28 30.93
C ALA A 105 -7.58 -4.43 32.47
N GLY A 106 -7.98 -5.60 32.97
CA GLY A 106 -8.23 -5.85 34.39
C GLY A 106 -9.68 -5.57 34.83
N PRO A 107 -10.00 -5.65 36.13
CA PRO A 107 -9.09 -5.92 37.24
C PRO A 107 -8.77 -7.40 37.45
N LYS A 108 -9.44 -8.31 36.73
CA LYS A 108 -9.14 -9.75 36.73
C LYS A 108 -8.45 -10.11 35.42
N ALA A 109 -7.51 -11.06 35.49
CA ALA A 109 -7.05 -11.74 34.30
C ALA A 109 -8.20 -12.56 33.71
N ASP A 110 -8.07 -12.92 32.43
CA ASP A 110 -8.90 -13.97 31.86
C ASP A 110 -8.51 -15.33 32.48
N GLU A 111 -9.10 -16.43 32.02
CA GLU A 111 -8.74 -17.79 32.48
C GLU A 111 -7.32 -18.21 32.03
N THR A 112 -6.54 -17.28 31.45
CA THR A 112 -5.16 -17.52 31.04
C THR A 112 -4.17 -17.02 32.09
N ASN A 113 -2.93 -17.52 32.04
CA ASN A 113 -1.83 -17.05 32.90
C ASN A 113 -1.23 -15.70 32.44
N LYS A 114 -1.88 -14.96 31.54
CA LYS A 114 -1.36 -13.69 31.01
C LYS A 114 -1.57 -12.55 32.01
N PRO A 115 -0.61 -11.62 32.16
CA PRO A 115 -0.69 -10.59 33.17
C PRO A 115 -1.74 -9.52 32.81
N ILE A 116 -2.40 -8.96 33.83
CA ILE A 116 -3.22 -7.75 33.68
C ILE A 116 -2.36 -6.62 33.10
N GLY A 117 -2.97 -5.83 32.22
CA GLY A 117 -2.36 -4.72 31.52
C GLY A 117 -1.65 -5.13 30.21
N ILE A 118 -1.61 -6.42 29.86
CA ILE A 118 -1.10 -6.86 28.56
C ILE A 118 -2.04 -6.43 27.43
N VAL A 119 -1.46 -5.95 26.33
CA VAL A 119 -2.19 -5.62 25.11
C VAL A 119 -1.39 -5.99 23.87
N TYR A 120 -2.09 -6.46 22.86
CA TYR A 120 -1.61 -6.69 21.50
C TYR A 120 -2.37 -5.75 20.56
N VAL A 121 -1.61 -5.02 19.76
CA VAL A 121 -2.14 -4.16 18.70
C VAL A 121 -1.74 -4.74 17.35
N GLY A 122 -2.70 -4.93 16.47
CA GLY A 122 -2.49 -5.25 15.07
C GLY A 122 -2.66 -4.03 14.19
N VAL A 123 -1.84 -3.92 13.15
CA VAL A 123 -1.97 -2.93 12.08
C VAL A 123 -1.94 -3.67 10.75
N SER A 124 -2.94 -3.41 9.91
CA SER A 124 -3.10 -4.05 8.61
C SER A 124 -3.14 -2.99 7.53
N THR A 125 -2.32 -3.15 6.49
CA THR A 125 -2.14 -2.16 5.42
C THR A 125 -1.94 -2.87 4.08
N GLU A 126 -2.12 -2.23 2.93
CA GLU A 126 -1.94 -2.91 1.64
C GLU A 126 -0.55 -3.56 1.46
N GLU A 127 0.50 -3.02 2.07
CA GLU A 127 1.86 -3.60 2.04
C GLU A 127 2.08 -4.77 3.02
N GLY A 128 1.12 -5.00 3.91
CA GLY A 128 1.11 -6.12 4.84
C GLY A 128 0.70 -5.78 6.26
N GLU A 129 0.86 -6.77 7.13
CA GLU A 129 0.39 -6.75 8.50
C GLU A 129 1.55 -6.72 9.50
N ARG A 130 1.36 -6.01 10.61
CA ARG A 130 2.34 -5.88 11.69
C ARG A 130 1.63 -5.91 13.04
N THR A 131 2.27 -6.48 14.05
CA THR A 131 1.75 -6.51 15.41
C THR A 131 2.78 -5.99 16.39
N LYS A 132 2.30 -5.49 17.53
CA LYS A 132 3.15 -5.15 18.65
C LYS A 132 2.44 -5.40 19.97
N GLN A 133 3.19 -5.90 20.94
CA GLN A 133 2.72 -6.07 22.31
C GLN A 133 3.27 -5.00 23.24
N ALA A 134 2.53 -4.70 24.29
CA ALA A 134 2.98 -3.89 25.41
C ALA A 134 2.28 -4.34 26.70
N ARG A 135 2.81 -3.89 27.84
CA ARG A 135 2.17 -4.08 29.14
C ARG A 135 2.14 -2.73 29.86
N PHE A 136 0.98 -2.41 30.40
CA PHE A 136 0.75 -1.22 31.20
C PHE A 136 0.33 -1.62 32.62
N GLY A 137 0.28 -0.65 33.51
CA GLY A 137 -0.18 -0.81 34.88
C GLY A 137 -1.21 0.26 35.21
N GLY A 138 -2.00 0.00 36.25
CA GLY A 138 -3.06 0.89 36.70
C GLY A 138 -4.43 0.21 36.69
N SER A 139 -5.45 1.03 36.86
CA SER A 139 -6.85 0.67 36.79
C SER A 139 -7.26 0.22 35.38
N ARG A 140 -8.46 -0.37 35.29
CA ARG A 140 -9.06 -0.76 34.01
C ARG A 140 -9.16 0.42 33.05
N GLN A 141 -9.52 1.59 33.55
CA GLN A 141 -9.71 2.78 32.72
C GLN A 141 -8.36 3.31 32.20
N GLU A 142 -7.35 3.43 33.08
CA GLU A 142 -5.99 3.86 32.71
C GLU A 142 -5.35 2.89 31.71
N ASN A 143 -5.57 1.58 31.86
CA ASN A 143 -5.12 0.59 30.89
C ASN A 143 -5.80 0.79 29.53
N LYS A 144 -7.13 0.99 29.48
CA LYS A 144 -7.84 1.22 28.21
C LYS A 144 -7.30 2.45 27.48
N GLU A 145 -7.06 3.55 28.20
CA GLU A 145 -6.50 4.78 27.64
C GLU A 145 -5.07 4.56 27.13
N SER A 146 -4.23 3.88 27.91
CA SER A 146 -2.88 3.50 27.51
C SER A 146 -2.86 2.59 26.27
N PHE A 147 -3.81 1.65 26.16
CA PHE A 147 -3.92 0.77 25.02
C PHE A 147 -4.27 1.54 23.73
N VAL A 148 -5.19 2.50 23.82
CA VAL A 148 -5.55 3.37 22.69
C VAL A 148 -4.37 4.26 22.29
N ALA A 149 -3.70 4.89 23.26
CA ALA A 149 -2.50 5.69 23.02
C ALA A 149 -1.42 4.89 22.29
N PHE A 150 -1.14 3.68 22.79
CA PHE A 150 -0.18 2.75 22.22
C PHE A 150 -0.56 2.33 20.80
N ALA A 151 -1.84 2.04 20.56
CA ALA A 151 -2.33 1.66 19.25
C ALA A 151 -2.15 2.77 18.21
N LEU A 152 -2.50 4.01 18.57
CA LEU A 152 -2.32 5.19 17.71
C LEU A 152 -0.85 5.45 17.41
N GLN A 153 0.05 5.38 18.42
CA GLN A 153 1.49 5.53 18.21
C GLN A 153 2.05 4.46 17.28
N PHE A 154 1.63 3.20 17.48
CA PHE A 154 2.10 2.10 16.64
C PHE A 154 1.60 2.24 15.20
N ALA A 155 0.32 2.57 15.00
CA ALA A 155 -0.26 2.84 13.69
C ALA A 155 0.47 3.98 12.95
N ILE A 156 0.72 5.10 13.64
CA ILE A 156 1.50 6.22 13.12
C ILE A 156 2.89 5.76 12.66
N ARG A 157 3.57 4.96 13.47
CA ARG A 157 4.89 4.44 13.10
C ARG A 157 4.82 3.54 11.87
N GLN A 158 3.81 2.68 11.76
CA GLN A 158 3.66 1.82 10.59
C GLN A 158 3.38 2.64 9.33
N TRP A 159 2.52 3.66 9.44
CA TRP A 159 2.28 4.59 8.35
C TRP A 159 3.56 5.29 7.87
N ASP A 160 4.36 5.84 8.79
CA ASP A 160 5.59 6.55 8.45
C ASP A 160 6.58 5.60 7.74
N LEU A 161 6.72 4.36 8.23
CA LEU A 161 7.59 3.36 7.61
C LEU A 161 7.14 2.95 6.20
N MET A 162 5.83 2.93 5.93
CA MET A 162 5.30 2.65 4.60
C MET A 162 5.59 3.79 3.63
N ARG A 163 5.29 5.03 4.02
CA ARG A 163 5.57 6.22 3.19
C ARG A 163 7.05 6.39 2.89
N ASP A 164 7.93 6.07 3.84
CA ASP A 164 9.37 6.09 3.61
C ASP A 164 9.83 5.04 2.59
N LYS A 165 9.13 3.90 2.50
CA LYS A 165 9.40 2.87 1.47
C LYS A 165 8.85 3.29 0.11
N ASP A 166 7.63 3.82 0.06
CA ASP A 166 7.02 4.35 -1.16
C ASP A 166 7.93 5.39 -1.80
N ALA A 167 8.40 6.36 -1.02
CA ALA A 167 9.30 7.41 -1.50
C ALA A 167 10.64 6.87 -2.03
N LYS A 168 11.20 5.83 -1.39
CA LYS A 168 12.43 5.19 -1.87
C LYS A 168 12.21 4.42 -3.18
N MET A 169 11.12 3.67 -3.26
CA MET A 169 10.76 2.90 -4.45
C MET A 169 10.46 3.81 -5.65
N GLU A 170 9.77 4.93 -5.43
CA GLU A 170 9.56 5.95 -6.46
C GLU A 170 10.88 6.56 -6.94
N ALA A 171 11.79 6.89 -6.03
CA ALA A 171 13.11 7.41 -6.38
C ALA A 171 13.95 6.40 -7.20
N GLU A 172 13.92 5.12 -6.82
CA GLU A 172 14.60 4.05 -7.56
C GLU A 172 13.99 3.84 -8.96
N ASP A 173 12.67 3.93 -9.10
CA ASP A 173 11.98 3.80 -10.38
C ASP A 173 12.25 4.97 -11.33
N VAL A 174 12.32 6.20 -10.80
CA VAL A 174 12.74 7.38 -11.57
C VAL A 174 14.16 7.19 -12.10
N GLN A 175 15.09 6.77 -11.23
CA GLN A 175 16.48 6.51 -11.62
C GLN A 175 16.60 5.42 -12.70
N LYS A 176 15.84 4.31 -12.58
CA LYS A 176 15.81 3.25 -13.59
C LYS A 176 15.27 3.75 -14.94
N ARG A 177 14.22 4.58 -14.95
CA ARG A 177 13.64 5.16 -16.17
C ARG A 177 14.62 6.11 -16.86
N GLU A 178 15.29 6.96 -16.09
CA GLU A 178 16.32 7.86 -16.62
C GLU A 178 17.51 7.07 -17.19
N ALA A 179 18.02 6.08 -16.46
CA ALA A 179 19.10 5.21 -16.95
C ALA A 179 18.71 4.48 -18.25
N THR A 180 17.48 3.96 -18.31
CA THR A 180 16.95 3.30 -19.52
C THR A 180 16.89 4.26 -20.70
N ARG A 181 16.40 5.49 -20.48
CA ARG A 181 16.33 6.53 -21.49
C ARG A 181 17.71 6.91 -22.03
N VAL A 182 18.71 7.08 -21.15
CA VAL A 182 20.09 7.39 -21.55
C VAL A 182 20.68 6.27 -22.41
N ILE A 183 20.48 5.00 -22.01
CA ILE A 183 20.97 3.84 -22.78
C ILE A 183 20.30 3.78 -24.17
N GLU A 184 19.00 4.05 -24.25
CA GLU A 184 18.26 4.03 -25.52
C GLU A 184 18.70 5.18 -26.45
N GLU A 185 18.94 6.36 -25.89
CA GLU A 185 19.43 7.53 -26.61
C GLU A 185 20.86 7.34 -27.13
N GLU A 186 21.75 6.75 -26.32
CA GLU A 186 23.09 6.35 -26.78
C GLU A 186 23.05 5.34 -27.93
N LYS A 187 22.19 4.30 -27.82
CA LYS A 187 22.02 3.30 -28.87
C LYS A 187 21.55 3.95 -30.17
N ARG A 188 20.59 4.88 -30.08
CA ARG A 188 20.08 5.65 -31.23
C ARG A 188 21.18 6.48 -31.88
N LEU A 189 21.99 7.19 -31.10
CA LEU A 189 23.07 8.02 -31.62
C LEU A 189 24.16 7.17 -32.29
N LYS A 190 24.56 6.04 -31.67
CA LYS A 190 25.50 5.08 -32.27
C LYS A 190 25.00 4.55 -33.61
N ARG A 191 23.70 4.25 -33.73
CA ARG A 191 23.08 3.82 -35.00
C ARG A 191 23.14 4.91 -36.06
N LEU A 192 22.78 6.15 -35.73
CA LEU A 192 22.84 7.29 -36.65
C LEU A 192 24.27 7.55 -37.14
N ILE A 193 25.27 7.47 -36.26
CA ILE A 193 26.68 7.61 -36.63
C ILE A 193 27.12 6.49 -37.57
N ALA A 194 26.70 5.24 -37.31
CA ALA A 194 27.01 4.10 -38.18
C ALA A 194 26.37 4.25 -39.58
N GLU A 195 25.11 4.67 -39.65
CA GLU A 195 24.39 4.94 -40.91
C GLU A 195 25.05 6.09 -41.69
N ALA A 196 25.45 7.17 -41.02
CA ALA A 196 26.15 8.29 -41.65
C ALA A 196 27.53 7.87 -42.21
N LYS A 197 28.29 7.07 -41.45
CA LYS A 197 29.56 6.49 -41.92
C LYS A 197 29.36 5.56 -43.12
N ALA A 198 28.33 4.71 -43.09
CA ALA A 198 28.02 3.82 -44.20
C ALA A 198 27.71 4.60 -45.48
N LYS A 199 26.87 5.65 -45.39
CA LYS A 199 26.58 6.55 -46.52
C LYS A 199 27.84 7.24 -47.06
N ALA A 200 28.70 7.77 -46.19
CA ALA A 200 29.94 8.41 -46.61
C ALA A 200 30.94 7.44 -47.26
N SER A 201 30.91 6.15 -46.87
CA SER A 201 31.79 5.12 -47.40
C SER A 201 31.31 4.46 -48.69
N ALA A 202 30.10 4.75 -49.17
CA ALA A 202 29.50 4.15 -50.37
C ALA A 202 29.72 5.06 -51.60
N PRO A 203 30.75 4.85 -52.44
CA PRO A 203 31.22 5.87 -53.38
C PRO A 203 30.47 5.93 -54.72
N TRP A 204 29.30 5.31 -54.89
CA TRP A 204 28.72 5.10 -56.24
C TRP A 204 27.19 5.16 -56.29
N GLN A 205 26.58 6.35 -56.17
CA GLN A 205 25.19 6.60 -56.63
C GLN A 205 24.99 8.05 -57.13
N GLU A 206 25.94 8.60 -57.90
CA GLU A 206 25.77 9.89 -58.62
C GLU A 206 25.98 9.77 -60.14
N GLN A 207 25.70 8.60 -60.73
CA GLN A 207 25.55 8.48 -62.19
C GLN A 207 24.15 7.99 -62.54
N VAL A 208 23.18 8.89 -62.41
CA VAL A 208 21.86 8.71 -63.01
C VAL A 208 21.86 9.42 -64.37
N TRP A 209 22.21 8.64 -65.39
CA TRP A 209 21.83 8.74 -66.80
C TRP A 209 21.39 10.11 -67.36
N ASP A 210 22.36 10.94 -67.74
CA ASP A 210 22.12 12.00 -68.72
C ASP A 210 22.39 11.43 -70.12
N ARG A 211 21.41 10.76 -70.71
CA ARG A 211 21.40 10.40 -72.14
C ARG A 211 20.36 11.28 -72.83
N PRO A 212 20.75 12.13 -73.81
CA PRO A 212 19.76 12.85 -74.59
C PRO A 212 19.00 11.83 -75.45
N VAL A 213 17.71 11.70 -75.22
CA VAL A 213 16.81 10.98 -76.12
C VAL A 213 16.80 11.76 -77.44
N LYS A 214 17.51 11.26 -78.46
CA LYS A 214 17.29 11.71 -79.84
C LYS A 214 15.91 11.20 -80.24
N ALA A 215 14.95 12.12 -80.32
CA ALA A 215 13.78 11.93 -81.15
C ALA A 215 14.26 11.85 -82.61
N ASP A 216 14.12 10.68 -83.24
CA ASP A 216 13.65 10.61 -84.63
C ASP A 216 13.36 9.18 -85.11
N ARG A 217 12.20 9.07 -85.77
CA ARG A 217 11.81 8.15 -86.87
C ARG A 217 11.25 6.75 -86.51
N ASP A 218 9.92 6.72 -86.52
CA ASP A 218 9.10 5.97 -87.49
C ASP A 218 9.73 4.69 -88.08
N ILE A 219 9.28 3.55 -87.56
CA ILE A 219 9.30 2.27 -88.28
C ILE A 219 7.95 1.60 -88.01
N GLY A 220 6.97 1.92 -88.86
CA GLY A 220 5.83 1.04 -89.09
C GLY A 220 6.29 -0.29 -89.71
N GLY A 221 5.63 -1.37 -89.33
CA GLY A 221 5.86 -2.70 -89.88
C GLY A 221 4.96 -3.72 -89.21
N ASP A 222 3.89 -4.05 -89.91
CA ASP A 222 2.84 -5.01 -89.56
C ASP A 222 3.39 -6.37 -89.11
N VAL A 223 2.72 -6.98 -88.12
CA VAL A 223 2.85 -8.41 -87.83
C VAL A 223 1.45 -9.01 -87.83
N GLU A 224 1.08 -9.60 -88.96
CA GLU A 224 -0.05 -10.50 -89.11
C GLU A 224 0.17 -11.76 -88.28
N TRP A 225 -0.88 -12.19 -87.56
CA TRP A 225 -0.93 -13.52 -86.94
C TRP A 225 -1.99 -14.33 -87.68
N GLU A 226 -1.56 -15.40 -88.35
CA GLU A 226 -2.44 -16.40 -88.99
C GLU A 226 -3.27 -17.18 -87.95
N LYS A 227 -4.41 -17.68 -88.43
CA LYS A 227 -5.59 -18.21 -87.72
C LYS A 227 -5.37 -19.43 -86.82
#